data_AF-A0A1G5J948-F1
#
_entry.id   AF-A0A1G5J948-F1
#
_cell.length_a   1.000
_cell.length_b   1.000
_cell.length_c   1.000
_cell.angle_alpha   90.00
_cell.angle_beta   90.00
_cell.angle_gamma   90.00
#
_symmetry.space_group_name_H-M   'P 1'
#
loop_
_entity.id
_entity.type
_entity.pdbx_description
1 polymer ?
#
loop_
_entity_poly.entity_id
_entity_poly.type
_entity_poly.pdbx_seq_one_letter_code
_entity_poly.pdbx_strand_id
1 'polypeptide(L)'
;MSAEKLTLTEDLAAMIKKLRQTHSKNGKKITAEQLSLAIGKNRAWMSQIESRRLKKIKKQDIIKIYMYLFEIDTSSAEERFKWDYRFYTEDISDCLSSFNDTLSSLYNTLSLSDKLKFKNTLNTLELGFECNFEDLALIFENFDFNLLKHLPTDAHQNIIEKFTNLKEEVSSFNTTFFLSRLNESANNINSFSESPNPQQLYNFCLLNYMNGLSYATYIIKRNLYINNEQKCIQEINHFIYSIKNFISYFFPEHQIILNTLKNESTISSDTNKLLDILQSFLDQILSINC
;
A
#
# COMPACT_ATOMS: atom_id res chain seq x y z
N MET A 1 -14.51 6.62 42.47
CA MET A 1 -14.27 6.63 41.01
C MET A 1 -14.59 5.23 40.48
N SER A 2 -15.58 5.10 39.60
CA SER A 2 -15.97 3.80 39.05
C SER A 2 -14.80 3.23 38.24
N ALA A 3 -14.43 1.99 38.54
CA ALA A 3 -13.36 1.32 37.82
C ALA A 3 -13.87 0.93 36.42
N GLU A 4 -13.65 1.80 35.44
CA GLU A 4 -13.90 1.52 34.03
C GLU A 4 -13.30 0.16 33.66
N LYS A 5 -14.16 -0.76 33.23
CA LYS A 5 -13.76 -2.11 32.80
C LYS A 5 -13.83 -2.15 31.29
N LEU A 6 -12.70 -2.48 30.67
CA LEU A 6 -12.60 -2.68 29.23
C LEU A 6 -12.91 -4.15 28.92
N THR A 7 -13.54 -4.37 27.78
CA THR A 7 -13.68 -5.72 27.20
C THR A 7 -12.31 -6.17 26.72
N LEU A 8 -11.92 -7.39 27.09
CA LEU A 8 -10.65 -7.95 26.66
C LEU A 8 -10.79 -8.57 25.26
N THR A 9 -10.65 -7.72 24.23
CA THR A 9 -10.60 -8.16 22.82
C THR A 9 -9.34 -8.97 22.55
N GLU A 10 -9.30 -9.62 21.38
CA GLU A 10 -8.11 -10.34 20.93
C GLU A 10 -6.90 -9.43 20.81
N ASP A 11 -7.10 -8.27 20.18
CA ASP A 11 -6.04 -7.30 19.94
C ASP A 11 -5.53 -6.67 21.22
N LEU A 12 -6.40 -6.34 22.17
CA LEU A 12 -5.98 -5.81 23.47
C LEU A 12 -5.14 -6.84 24.26
N ALA A 13 -5.51 -8.11 24.22
CA ALA A 13 -4.74 -9.17 24.87
C ALA A 13 -3.37 -9.39 24.18
N ALA A 14 -3.34 -9.35 22.84
CA ALA A 14 -2.12 -9.46 22.05
C ALA A 14 -1.18 -8.26 22.29
N MET A 15 -1.70 -7.04 22.37
CA MET A 15 -0.96 -5.83 22.69
C MET A 15 -0.28 -5.95 24.07
N ILE A 16 -1.03 -6.32 25.12
CA ILE A 16 -0.49 -6.48 26.47
C ILE A 16 0.61 -7.56 26.51
N LYS A 17 0.40 -8.69 25.81
CA LYS A 17 1.40 -9.77 25.70
C LYS A 17 2.68 -9.28 25.02
N LYS A 18 2.55 -8.57 23.90
CA LYS A 18 3.68 -8.02 23.14
C LYS A 18 4.46 -7.03 24.00
N LEU A 19 3.77 -6.10 24.67
CA LEU A 19 4.38 -5.14 25.60
C LEU A 19 5.22 -5.86 26.65
N ARG A 20 4.70 -6.90 27.31
CA ARG A 20 5.49 -7.64 28.28
C ARG A 20 6.73 -8.30 27.65
N GLN A 21 6.58 -8.90 26.47
CA GLN A 21 7.65 -9.68 25.82
C GLN A 21 8.79 -8.81 25.29
N THR A 22 8.51 -7.55 24.92
CA THR A 22 9.51 -6.61 24.41
C THR A 22 10.27 -5.88 25.52
N HIS A 23 9.77 -5.93 26.76
CA HIS A 23 10.42 -5.29 27.90
C HIS A 23 11.28 -6.28 28.69
N SER A 24 12.39 -5.76 29.21
CA SER A 24 13.28 -6.48 30.09
C SER A 24 13.58 -5.64 31.32
N LYS A 25 13.81 -6.30 32.46
CA LYS A 25 14.40 -5.68 33.65
C LYS A 25 15.69 -6.39 33.97
N ASN A 26 16.76 -5.63 34.20
CA ASN A 26 18.10 -6.16 34.46
C ASN A 26 18.56 -7.17 33.38
N GLY A 27 18.28 -6.86 32.11
CA GLY A 27 18.66 -7.70 30.96
C GLY A 27 17.85 -9.00 30.80
N LYS A 28 16.83 -9.26 31.63
CA LYS A 28 15.98 -10.45 31.54
C LYS A 28 14.57 -10.09 31.12
N LYS A 29 14.00 -10.88 30.19
CA LYS A 29 12.59 -10.75 29.78
C LYS A 29 11.66 -10.92 30.98
N ILE A 30 10.64 -10.08 31.04
CA ILE A 30 9.66 -10.09 32.13
C ILE A 30 8.68 -11.26 31.92
N THR A 31 8.53 -12.15 32.90
CA THR A 31 7.56 -13.25 32.84
C THR A 31 6.14 -12.78 33.20
N ALA A 32 5.12 -13.52 32.77
CA ALA A 32 3.73 -13.22 33.09
C ALA A 32 3.48 -13.22 34.61
N GLU A 33 4.09 -14.16 35.33
CA GLU A 33 4.02 -14.22 36.80
C GLU A 33 4.68 -13.01 37.45
N GLN A 34 5.89 -12.65 37.02
CA GLN A 34 6.61 -11.48 37.54
C GLN A 34 5.80 -10.20 37.37
N LEU A 35 5.25 -9.97 36.17
CA LEU A 35 4.43 -8.79 35.91
C LEU A 35 3.16 -8.80 36.77
N SER A 36 2.50 -9.95 36.92
CA SER A 36 1.29 -10.06 37.76
C SER A 36 1.56 -9.67 39.20
N LEU A 37 2.64 -10.21 39.78
CA LEU A 37 3.02 -9.93 41.16
C LEU A 37 3.42 -8.47 41.34
N ALA A 38 4.18 -7.90 40.40
CA ALA A 38 4.64 -6.52 40.46
C ALA A 38 3.51 -5.49 40.51
N ILE A 39 2.37 -5.78 39.88
CA ILE A 39 1.19 -4.90 39.90
C ILE A 39 0.16 -5.28 40.99
N GLY A 40 0.52 -6.20 41.90
CA GLY A 40 -0.32 -6.61 43.03
C GLY A 40 -1.47 -7.55 42.66
N LYS A 41 -1.27 -8.45 41.69
CA LYS A 41 -2.24 -9.47 41.26
C LYS A 41 -1.76 -10.88 41.62
N ASN A 42 -2.66 -11.86 41.48
CA ASN A 42 -2.29 -13.26 41.64
C ASN A 42 -1.34 -13.71 40.52
N ARG A 43 -0.53 -14.75 40.78
CA ARG A 43 0.52 -15.25 39.88
C ARG A 43 0.04 -15.59 38.46
N ALA A 44 -1.22 -16.03 38.33
CA ALA A 44 -1.81 -16.44 37.05
C ALA A 44 -2.54 -15.29 36.33
N TRP A 45 -2.63 -14.09 36.91
CA TRP A 45 -3.52 -13.06 36.40
C TRP A 45 -3.12 -12.60 34.99
N MET A 46 -1.84 -12.33 34.76
CA MET A 46 -1.37 -11.95 33.43
C MET A 46 -1.54 -13.09 32.41
N SER A 47 -1.28 -14.34 32.79
CA SER A 47 -1.49 -15.46 31.85
C SER A 47 -2.96 -15.64 31.49
N GLN A 48 -3.89 -15.34 32.40
CA GLN A 48 -5.33 -15.33 32.13
C GLN A 48 -5.76 -14.17 31.22
N ILE A 49 -5.08 -13.02 31.29
CA ILE A 49 -5.26 -11.92 30.34
C ILE A 49 -4.74 -12.33 28.96
N GLU A 50 -3.49 -12.80 28.87
CA GLU A 50 -2.85 -13.18 27.60
C GLU A 50 -3.56 -14.35 26.89
N SER A 51 -4.18 -15.26 27.65
CA SER A 51 -4.98 -16.37 27.12
C SER A 51 -6.47 -16.03 26.96
N ARG A 52 -6.88 -14.79 27.28
CA ARG A 52 -8.29 -14.32 27.24
C ARG A 52 -9.27 -15.18 28.05
N ARG A 53 -8.78 -15.90 29.06
CA ARG A 53 -9.62 -16.59 30.05
C ARG A 53 -10.41 -15.58 30.88
N LEU A 54 -9.85 -14.39 31.12
CA LEU A 54 -10.59 -13.23 31.60
C LEU A 54 -11.23 -12.46 30.44
N LYS A 55 -12.52 -12.13 30.54
CA LYS A 55 -13.26 -11.39 29.50
C LYS A 55 -13.22 -9.86 29.66
N LYS A 56 -12.87 -9.39 30.85
CA LYS A 56 -12.80 -7.96 31.19
C LYS A 56 -11.58 -7.66 32.05
N ILE A 57 -11.04 -6.47 31.89
CA ILE A 57 -9.90 -5.96 32.65
C ILE A 57 -10.22 -4.54 33.13
N LYS A 58 -9.78 -4.16 34.34
CA LYS A 58 -9.93 -2.78 34.81
C LYS A 58 -8.87 -1.92 34.11
N LYS A 59 -9.27 -0.76 33.59
CA LYS A 59 -8.34 0.19 32.97
C LYS A 59 -7.15 0.53 33.87
N GLN A 60 -7.41 0.76 35.17
CA GLN A 60 -6.35 0.98 36.17
C GLN A 60 -5.32 -0.15 36.27
N ASP A 61 -5.72 -1.40 36.04
CA ASP A 61 -4.78 -2.51 36.05
C ASP A 61 -3.86 -2.46 34.82
N ILE A 62 -4.36 -1.98 33.67
CA ILE A 62 -3.55 -1.73 32.47
C ILE A 62 -2.59 -0.57 32.72
N ILE A 63 -3.06 0.54 33.30
CA ILE A 63 -2.19 1.68 33.62
C ILE A 63 -1.03 1.25 34.53
N LYS A 64 -1.29 0.38 35.52
CA LYS A 64 -0.23 -0.20 36.37
C LYS A 64 0.78 -1.04 35.59
N ILE A 65 0.36 -1.76 34.55
CA ILE A 65 1.28 -2.48 33.65
C ILE A 65 2.21 -1.47 32.97
N TYR A 66 1.67 -0.38 32.41
CA TYR A 66 2.48 0.64 31.74
C TYR A 66 3.45 1.32 32.70
N MET A 67 3.00 1.73 33.89
CA MET A 67 3.87 2.30 34.92
C MET A 67 5.02 1.36 35.27
N TYR A 68 4.75 0.05 35.41
CA TYR A 68 5.78 -0.93 35.76
C TYR A 68 6.78 -1.18 34.62
N LEU A 69 6.29 -1.30 33.37
CA LEU A 69 7.12 -1.62 32.20
C LEU A 69 7.98 -0.45 31.75
N PHE A 70 7.46 0.78 31.84
CA PHE A 70 8.14 1.98 31.34
C PHE A 70 8.74 2.85 32.46
N GLU A 71 8.49 2.51 33.72
CA GLU A 71 8.98 3.26 34.88
C GLU A 71 8.56 4.75 34.86
N ILE A 72 7.31 4.97 34.45
CA ILE A 72 6.68 6.29 34.30
C ILE A 72 5.57 6.51 35.33
N ASP A 73 5.21 7.77 35.52
CA ASP A 73 4.08 8.16 36.37
C ASP A 73 2.71 7.78 35.75
N THR A 74 1.65 7.92 36.53
CA THR A 74 0.29 7.56 36.13
C THR A 74 -0.22 8.37 34.93
N SER A 75 0.05 9.67 34.87
CA SER A 75 -0.42 10.53 33.77
C SER A 75 0.26 10.14 32.46
N SER A 76 1.58 9.96 32.48
CA SER A 76 2.33 9.49 31.32
C SER A 76 1.89 8.08 30.87
N ALA A 77 1.58 7.19 31.82
CA ALA A 77 1.05 5.86 31.51
C ALA A 77 -0.35 5.90 30.88
N GLU A 78 -1.21 6.82 31.32
CA GLU A 78 -2.54 7.03 30.74
C GLU A 78 -2.48 7.56 29.31
N GLU A 79 -1.63 8.54 29.03
CA GLU A 79 -1.44 9.07 27.67
C GLU A 79 -0.90 8.00 26.72
N ARG A 80 0.08 7.23 27.17
CA ARG A 80 0.66 6.16 26.35
C ARG A 80 -0.33 5.05 26.09
N PHE A 81 -1.05 4.60 27.12
CA PHE A 81 -2.13 3.63 26.94
C PHE A 81 -3.18 4.17 25.97
N LYS A 82 -3.58 5.44 26.06
CA LYS A 82 -4.54 6.05 25.15
C LYS A 82 -4.06 5.98 23.69
N TRP A 83 -2.80 6.32 23.45
CA TRP A 83 -2.18 6.21 22.12
C TRP A 83 -2.15 4.78 21.59
N ASP A 84 -1.65 3.84 22.39
CA ASP A 84 -1.56 2.44 21.98
C ASP A 84 -2.96 1.83 21.78
N TYR A 85 -3.91 2.17 22.65
CA TYR A 85 -5.30 1.66 22.59
C TYR A 85 -6.06 2.17 21.38
N ARG A 86 -5.81 3.41 20.92
CA ARG A 86 -6.42 3.98 19.71
C ARG A 86 -6.23 3.10 18.49
N PHE A 87 -5.01 2.58 18.28
CA PHE A 87 -4.71 1.66 17.17
C PHE A 87 -5.57 0.38 17.15
N TYR A 88 -6.15 0.00 18.29
CA TYR A 88 -6.92 -1.23 18.44
C TYR A 88 -8.42 -0.99 18.63
N THR A 89 -8.87 0.26 18.66
CA THR A 89 -10.28 0.62 18.86
C THR A 89 -10.83 1.63 17.88
N GLU A 90 -9.98 2.45 17.26
CA GLU A 90 -10.42 3.40 16.25
C GLU A 90 -10.74 2.64 14.97
N ASP A 91 -11.92 2.92 14.40
CA ASP A 91 -12.34 2.40 13.12
C ASP A 91 -11.35 2.90 12.06
N ILE A 92 -10.98 2.04 11.13
CA ILE A 92 -10.12 2.41 10.01
C ILE A 92 -10.73 3.61 9.25
N SER A 93 -12.05 3.74 9.24
CA SER A 93 -12.79 4.88 8.67
C SER A 93 -12.47 6.20 9.37
N ASP A 94 -12.35 6.22 10.70
CA ASP A 94 -12.05 7.44 11.46
C ASP A 94 -10.61 7.90 11.21
N CYS A 95 -9.68 6.94 11.14
CA CYS A 95 -8.30 7.20 10.73
C CYS A 95 -8.21 7.74 9.30
N LEU A 96 -8.94 7.14 8.36
CA LEU A 96 -8.99 7.57 6.95
C LEU A 96 -9.60 8.97 6.82
N SER A 97 -10.65 9.29 7.59
CA SER A 97 -11.25 10.63 7.60
C SER A 97 -10.26 11.69 8.09
N SER A 98 -9.59 11.43 9.22
CA SER A 98 -8.58 12.34 9.79
C SER A 98 -7.37 12.53 8.85
N PHE A 99 -6.95 11.46 8.17
CA PHE A 99 -5.92 11.51 7.14
C PHE A 99 -6.35 12.38 5.95
N ASN A 100 -7.58 12.20 5.43
CA ASN A 100 -8.13 13.02 4.34
C ASN A 100 -8.25 14.50 4.70
N ASP A 101 -8.71 14.82 5.91
CA ASP A 101 -8.81 16.20 6.40
C ASP A 101 -7.44 16.86 6.46
N THR A 102 -6.45 16.12 6.97
CA THR A 102 -5.05 16.58 7.07
C THR A 102 -4.45 16.82 5.68
N LEU A 103 -4.63 15.88 4.74
CA LEU A 103 -4.15 16.02 3.37
C LEU A 103 -4.81 17.20 2.66
N SER A 104 -6.12 17.38 2.84
CA SER A 104 -6.88 18.47 2.22
C SER A 104 -6.42 19.83 2.75
N SER A 105 -6.19 19.94 4.06
CA SER A 105 -5.64 21.13 4.69
C SER A 105 -4.25 21.48 4.13
N LEU A 106 -3.35 20.49 4.09
CA LEU A 106 -2.00 20.64 3.53
C LEU A 106 -2.04 21.05 2.06
N TYR A 107 -2.82 20.36 1.23
CA TYR A 107 -2.94 20.64 -0.20
C TYR A 107 -3.32 22.10 -0.48
N ASN A 108 -4.24 22.65 0.30
CA ASN A 108 -4.70 24.03 0.12
C ASN A 108 -3.61 25.07 0.40
N THR A 109 -2.60 24.73 1.22
CA THR A 109 -1.48 25.62 1.55
C THR A 109 -0.32 25.57 0.55
N LEU A 110 -0.32 24.62 -0.38
CA LEU A 110 0.78 24.42 -1.33
C LEU A 110 0.78 25.43 -2.49
N SER A 111 1.97 25.70 -3.01
CA SER A 111 2.19 26.41 -4.27
C SER A 111 1.67 25.57 -5.46
N LEU A 112 1.49 26.18 -6.64
CA LEU A 112 0.99 25.46 -7.83
C LEU A 112 1.90 24.28 -8.22
N SER A 113 3.22 24.46 -8.17
CA SER A 113 4.20 23.41 -8.47
C SER A 113 4.19 22.28 -7.44
N ASP A 114 3.99 22.61 -6.16
CA ASP A 114 3.97 21.60 -5.10
C ASP A 114 2.63 20.86 -5.04
N LYS A 115 1.53 21.49 -5.46
CA LYS A 115 0.24 20.81 -5.68
C LYS A 115 0.35 19.72 -6.73
N LEU A 116 1.10 19.94 -7.81
CA LEU A 116 1.36 18.94 -8.84
C LEU A 116 2.19 17.77 -8.32
N LYS A 117 3.26 18.04 -7.56
CA LYS A 117 4.06 16.99 -6.91
C LYS A 117 3.22 16.18 -5.93
N PHE A 118 2.42 16.85 -5.11
CA PHE A 118 1.52 16.21 -4.16
C PHE A 118 0.47 15.35 -4.86
N LYS A 119 -0.12 15.84 -5.95
CA LYS A 119 -1.03 15.05 -6.79
C LYS A 119 -0.34 13.80 -7.36
N ASN A 120 0.91 13.91 -7.83
CA ASN A 120 1.67 12.75 -8.30
C ASN A 120 1.94 11.76 -7.16
N THR A 121 2.25 12.25 -5.96
CA THR A 121 2.41 11.40 -4.78
C THR A 121 1.10 10.70 -4.41
N LEU A 122 -0.04 11.40 -4.43
CA LEU A 122 -1.35 10.79 -4.17
C LEU A 122 -1.72 9.75 -5.22
N ASN A 123 -1.52 10.04 -6.50
CA ASN A 123 -1.73 9.05 -7.57
C ASN A 123 -0.82 7.83 -7.35
N THR A 124 0.44 8.03 -6.95
CA THR A 124 1.36 6.91 -6.66
C THR A 124 0.89 6.09 -5.45
N LEU A 125 0.34 6.74 -4.42
CA LEU A 125 -0.19 6.10 -3.23
C LEU A 125 -1.48 5.33 -3.51
N GLU A 126 -2.40 5.94 -4.26
CA GLU A 126 -3.64 5.33 -4.75
C GLU A 126 -3.33 4.11 -5.61
N LEU A 127 -2.37 4.22 -6.52
CA LEU A 127 -1.85 3.08 -7.27
C LEU A 127 -1.28 2.00 -6.35
N GLY A 128 -0.54 2.36 -5.30
CA GLY A 128 -0.07 1.40 -4.30
C GLY A 128 -1.21 0.65 -3.58
N PHE A 129 -2.31 1.35 -3.25
CA PHE A 129 -3.47 0.75 -2.59
C PHE A 129 -4.34 -0.09 -3.52
N GLU A 130 -4.67 0.42 -4.72
CA GLU A 130 -5.44 -0.31 -5.74
C GLU A 130 -4.68 -1.56 -6.23
N CYS A 131 -3.34 -1.55 -6.11
CA CYS A 131 -2.46 -2.58 -6.68
C CYS A 131 -1.75 -3.41 -5.61
N ASN A 132 -2.39 -3.67 -4.46
CA ASN A 132 -1.79 -4.43 -3.36
C ASN A 132 -1.60 -5.95 -3.62
N PHE A 133 -1.51 -6.32 -4.90
CA PHE A 133 -1.16 -7.65 -5.40
C PHE A 133 0.21 -8.10 -4.91
N GLU A 134 1.12 -7.16 -4.61
CA GLU A 134 2.47 -7.47 -4.11
C GLU A 134 2.45 -7.99 -2.68
N ASP A 135 1.66 -7.39 -1.78
CA ASP A 135 1.50 -7.92 -0.42
C ASP A 135 0.86 -9.31 -0.45
N LEU A 136 -0.16 -9.50 -1.30
CA LEU A 136 -0.80 -10.79 -1.52
C LEU A 136 0.17 -11.84 -2.09
N ALA A 137 0.99 -11.46 -3.08
CA ALA A 137 2.02 -12.33 -3.66
C ALA A 137 3.12 -12.67 -2.64
N LEU A 138 3.56 -11.70 -1.84
CA LEU A 138 4.51 -11.90 -0.75
C LEU A 138 3.98 -12.85 0.33
N ILE A 139 2.69 -12.75 0.66
CA ILE A 139 2.03 -13.67 1.58
C ILE A 139 2.05 -15.09 1.00
N PHE A 140 1.75 -15.26 -0.29
CA PHE A 140 1.80 -16.57 -0.94
C PHE A 140 3.23 -17.13 -1.06
N GLU A 141 4.23 -16.29 -1.33
CA GLU A 141 5.63 -16.72 -1.44
C GLU A 141 6.25 -17.13 -0.12
N ASN A 142 5.89 -16.44 0.96
CA ASN A 142 6.48 -16.67 2.28
C ASN A 142 5.65 -17.62 3.15
N PHE A 143 4.58 -18.21 2.60
CA PHE A 143 3.77 -19.14 3.36
C PHE A 143 4.55 -20.44 3.66
N ASP A 144 4.87 -20.66 4.93
CA ASP A 144 5.56 -21.88 5.36
C ASP A 144 4.59 -23.07 5.44
N PHE A 145 4.53 -23.85 4.36
CA PHE A 145 3.71 -25.06 4.31
C PHE A 145 4.12 -26.13 5.32
N ASN A 146 5.28 -26.03 5.97
CA ASN A 146 5.66 -26.93 7.07
C ASN A 146 4.80 -26.73 8.31
N LEU A 147 4.13 -25.58 8.44
CA LEU A 147 3.12 -25.33 9.47
C LEU A 147 1.93 -26.30 9.35
N LEU A 148 1.75 -26.92 8.17
CA LEU A 148 0.66 -27.85 7.86
C LEU A 148 1.08 -29.32 7.87
N LYS A 149 2.29 -29.65 8.35
CA LYS A 149 2.88 -31.02 8.34
C LYS A 149 2.07 -32.11 9.03
N HIS A 150 1.07 -31.74 9.83
CA HIS A 150 0.20 -32.67 10.56
C HIS A 150 -1.05 -33.07 9.76
N LEU A 151 -1.28 -32.46 8.59
CA LEU A 151 -2.37 -32.84 7.72
C LEU A 151 -2.06 -34.17 7.00
N PRO A 152 -3.11 -34.95 6.66
CA PRO A 152 -2.97 -36.08 5.74
C PRO A 152 -2.35 -35.62 4.41
N THR A 153 -1.49 -36.47 3.82
CA THR A 153 -0.71 -36.15 2.61
C THR A 153 -1.57 -35.58 1.48
N ASP A 154 -2.71 -36.21 1.19
CA ASP A 154 -3.61 -35.78 0.10
C ASP A 154 -4.20 -34.38 0.36
N ALA A 155 -4.52 -34.07 1.62
CA ALA A 155 -5.03 -32.76 2.01
C ALA A 155 -3.93 -31.69 1.99
N HIS A 156 -2.71 -32.04 2.40
CA HIS A 156 -1.54 -31.16 2.34
C HIS A 156 -1.19 -30.80 0.89
N GLN A 157 -1.17 -31.80 0.00
CA GLN A 157 -0.88 -31.61 -1.41
C GLN A 157 -1.95 -30.79 -2.13
N ASN A 158 -3.24 -31.02 -1.83
CA ASN A 158 -4.35 -30.21 -2.37
C ASN A 158 -4.23 -28.73 -1.98
N ILE A 159 -3.83 -28.43 -0.74
CA ILE A 159 -3.65 -27.05 -0.28
C ILE A 159 -2.50 -26.37 -0.99
N ILE A 160 -1.36 -27.06 -1.16
CA ILE A 160 -0.20 -26.53 -1.91
C ILE A 160 -0.60 -26.22 -3.35
N GLU A 161 -1.32 -27.13 -4.00
CA GLU A 161 -1.77 -26.97 -5.38
C GLU A 161 -2.73 -25.78 -5.52
N LYS A 162 -3.68 -25.62 -4.61
CA LYS A 162 -4.57 -24.45 -4.57
C LYS A 162 -3.83 -23.14 -4.32
N PHE A 163 -2.84 -23.12 -3.43
CA PHE A 163 -2.02 -21.94 -3.18
C PHE A 163 -1.18 -21.55 -4.41
N THR A 164 -0.64 -22.55 -5.11
CA THR A 164 0.12 -22.35 -6.35
C THR A 164 -0.78 -21.77 -7.44
N ASN A 165 -1.97 -22.33 -7.64
CA ASN A 165 -2.94 -21.82 -8.59
C ASN A 165 -3.39 -20.40 -8.25
N LEU A 166 -3.67 -20.10 -6.98
CA LEU A 166 -4.01 -18.74 -6.54
C LEU A 166 -2.87 -17.74 -6.76
N LYS A 167 -1.62 -18.16 -6.57
CA LYS A 167 -0.44 -17.33 -6.86
C LYS A 167 -0.37 -16.99 -8.36
N GLU A 168 -0.60 -17.96 -9.22
CA GLU A 168 -0.64 -17.78 -10.68
C GLU A 168 -1.82 -16.87 -11.10
N GLU A 169 -3.00 -17.06 -10.50
CA GLU A 169 -4.17 -16.21 -10.72
C GLU A 169 -3.91 -14.76 -10.32
N VAL A 170 -3.34 -14.51 -9.14
CA VAL A 170 -3.00 -13.15 -8.68
C VAL A 170 -1.96 -12.50 -9.60
N SER A 171 -0.97 -13.26 -10.08
CA SER A 171 0.04 -12.76 -11.02
C SER A 171 -0.56 -12.40 -12.39
N SER A 172 -1.50 -13.23 -12.88
CA SER A 172 -2.24 -13.00 -14.12
C SER A 172 -3.19 -11.79 -14.02
N PHE A 173 -3.89 -11.66 -12.89
CA PHE A 173 -4.79 -10.54 -12.62
C PHE A 173 -4.03 -9.22 -12.52
N ASN A 174 -2.89 -9.22 -11.83
CA ASN A 174 -1.97 -8.08 -11.74
C ASN A 174 -1.56 -7.59 -13.15
N THR A 175 -1.08 -8.50 -14.00
CA THR A 175 -0.68 -8.16 -15.38
C THR A 175 -1.86 -7.63 -16.21
N THR A 176 -3.02 -8.29 -16.14
CA THR A 176 -4.21 -7.91 -16.91
C THR A 176 -4.76 -6.54 -16.50
N PHE A 177 -4.76 -6.23 -15.20
CA PHE A 177 -5.20 -4.95 -14.66
C PHE A 177 -4.35 -3.78 -15.18
N PHE A 178 -3.03 -3.88 -15.06
CA PHE A 178 -2.15 -2.79 -15.50
C PHE A 178 -2.23 -2.56 -17.02
N LEU A 179 -2.37 -3.64 -17.80
CA LEU A 179 -2.57 -3.54 -19.23
C LEU A 179 -3.90 -2.88 -19.60
N SER A 180 -5.00 -3.21 -18.90
CA SER A 180 -6.28 -2.57 -19.18
C SER A 180 -6.28 -1.08 -18.83
N ARG A 181 -5.65 -0.68 -17.72
CA ARG A 181 -5.50 0.73 -17.33
C ARG A 181 -4.60 1.53 -18.26
N LEU A 182 -3.52 0.91 -18.74
CA LEU A 182 -2.66 1.50 -19.79
C LEU A 182 -3.46 1.74 -21.07
N ASN A 183 -4.22 0.74 -21.51
CA ASN A 183 -5.06 0.84 -22.69
C ASN A 183 -6.17 1.90 -22.53
N GLU A 184 -6.83 1.96 -21.37
CA GLU A 184 -7.82 2.98 -21.05
C GLU A 184 -7.21 4.40 -21.15
N SER A 185 -6.03 4.59 -20.56
CA SER A 185 -5.29 5.86 -20.65
C SER A 185 -4.95 6.23 -22.10
N ALA A 186 -4.51 5.25 -22.90
CA ALA A 186 -4.22 5.45 -24.33
C ALA A 186 -5.47 5.87 -25.12
N ASN A 187 -6.60 5.18 -24.92
CA ASN A 187 -7.87 5.51 -25.55
C ASN A 187 -8.37 6.92 -25.17
N ASN A 188 -8.28 7.27 -23.88
CA ASN A 188 -8.65 8.60 -23.39
C ASN A 188 -7.77 9.71 -23.95
N ILE A 189 -6.50 9.43 -24.23
CA ILE A 189 -5.63 10.40 -24.92
C ILE A 189 -6.11 10.59 -26.37
N ASN A 190 -6.50 9.52 -27.06
CA ASN A 190 -6.94 9.56 -28.44
C ASN A 190 -8.35 10.11 -28.68
N SER A 191 -9.15 10.37 -27.64
CA SER A 191 -10.52 10.90 -27.77
C SER A 191 -10.57 12.41 -28.05
N PHE A 192 -9.75 12.88 -28.99
CA PHE A 192 -9.61 14.30 -29.38
C PHE A 192 -10.90 14.93 -29.95
N SER A 193 -11.93 14.14 -30.23
CA SER A 193 -13.15 14.56 -30.94
C SER A 193 -14.31 15.03 -30.06
N GLU A 194 -14.20 14.98 -28.73
CA GLU A 194 -15.40 15.07 -27.88
C GLU A 194 -15.55 16.34 -27.02
N SER A 195 -14.54 17.22 -26.96
CA SER A 195 -14.61 18.42 -26.09
C SER A 195 -14.57 19.75 -26.86
N PRO A 196 -15.55 20.65 -26.66
CA PRO A 196 -15.54 21.99 -27.28
C PRO A 196 -14.52 22.94 -26.63
N ASN A 197 -13.83 22.54 -25.56
CA ASN A 197 -12.88 23.36 -24.82
C ASN A 197 -11.45 22.80 -24.93
N PRO A 198 -10.56 23.43 -25.72
CA PRO A 198 -9.19 22.96 -25.94
C PRO A 198 -8.36 22.84 -24.66
N GLN A 199 -8.56 23.71 -23.66
CA GLN A 199 -7.82 23.67 -22.40
C GLN A 199 -8.25 22.49 -21.52
N GLN A 200 -9.54 22.19 -21.49
CA GLN A 200 -10.06 21.03 -20.76
C GLN A 200 -9.60 19.73 -21.42
N LEU A 201 -9.64 19.67 -22.75
CA LEU A 201 -9.12 18.53 -23.51
C LEU A 201 -7.62 18.34 -23.23
N TYR A 202 -6.84 19.41 -23.27
CA TYR A 202 -5.42 19.38 -22.94
C TYR A 202 -5.16 18.82 -21.54
N ASN A 203 -5.82 19.35 -20.51
CA ASN A 203 -5.65 18.88 -19.13
C ASN A 203 -6.07 17.41 -18.96
N PHE A 204 -7.12 16.99 -19.67
CA PHE A 204 -7.58 15.60 -19.65
C PHE A 204 -6.58 14.65 -20.30
N CYS A 205 -6.07 14.98 -21.50
CA CYS A 205 -5.04 14.19 -22.17
C CYS A 205 -3.73 14.17 -21.35
N LEU A 206 -3.32 15.30 -20.75
CA LEU A 206 -2.14 15.38 -19.90
C LEU A 206 -2.26 14.46 -18.67
N LEU A 207 -3.42 14.45 -18.01
CA LEU A 207 -3.67 13.53 -16.89
C LEU A 207 -3.56 12.06 -17.31
N ASN A 208 -4.15 11.70 -18.46
CA ASN A 208 -4.09 10.34 -18.98
C ASN A 208 -2.67 9.98 -19.47
N TYR A 209 -1.88 10.94 -19.94
CA TYR A 209 -0.46 10.73 -20.20
C TYR A 209 0.27 10.37 -18.90
N MET A 210 0.12 11.18 -17.86
CA MET A 210 0.77 10.92 -16.56
C MET A 210 0.41 9.54 -15.99
N ASN A 211 -0.88 9.19 -16.03
CA ASN A 211 -1.36 7.89 -15.56
C ASN A 211 -0.82 6.74 -16.41
N GLY A 212 -0.93 6.83 -17.75
CA GLY A 212 -0.42 5.83 -18.67
C GLY A 212 1.09 5.61 -18.53
N LEU A 213 1.87 6.66 -18.32
CA LEU A 213 3.32 6.56 -18.09
C LEU A 213 3.63 5.83 -16.78
N SER A 214 2.86 6.07 -15.73
CA SER A 214 2.97 5.34 -14.47
C SER A 214 2.69 3.84 -14.66
N TYR A 215 1.61 3.49 -15.35
CA TYR A 215 1.27 2.10 -15.64
C TYR A 215 2.33 1.39 -16.50
N ALA A 216 2.81 2.04 -17.57
CA ALA A 216 3.89 1.51 -18.40
C ALA A 216 5.17 1.29 -17.60
N THR A 217 5.53 2.26 -16.74
CA THR A 217 6.69 2.15 -15.85
C THR A 217 6.58 0.95 -14.92
N TYR A 218 5.40 0.74 -14.34
CA TYR A 218 5.14 -0.38 -13.45
C TYR A 218 5.30 -1.73 -14.18
N ILE A 219 4.67 -1.88 -15.34
CA ILE A 219 4.75 -3.10 -16.17
C ILE A 219 6.21 -3.47 -16.49
N ILE A 220 7.02 -2.48 -16.88
CA ILE A 220 8.40 -2.69 -17.31
C ILE A 220 9.31 -2.97 -16.11
N LYS A 221 9.29 -2.12 -15.06
CA LYS A 221 10.17 -2.26 -13.90
C LYS A 221 9.90 -3.53 -13.10
N ARG A 222 8.66 -4.02 -13.11
CA ARG A 222 8.24 -5.24 -12.40
C ARG A 222 8.24 -6.49 -13.28
N ASN A 223 8.69 -6.38 -14.52
CA ASN A 223 8.74 -7.48 -15.48
C ASN A 223 7.40 -8.21 -15.68
N LEU A 224 6.27 -7.49 -15.62
CA LEU A 224 4.94 -8.10 -15.76
C LEU A 224 4.70 -8.68 -17.16
N TYR A 225 5.54 -8.33 -18.13
CA TYR A 225 5.51 -8.84 -19.49
C TYR A 225 5.88 -10.33 -19.60
N ILE A 226 6.54 -10.94 -18.61
CA ILE A 226 7.02 -12.33 -18.67
C ILE A 226 5.90 -13.33 -19.00
N ASN A 227 4.68 -13.09 -18.50
CA ASN A 227 3.57 -14.02 -18.65
C ASN A 227 2.64 -13.69 -19.84
N ASN A 228 2.76 -12.50 -20.44
CA ASN A 228 1.87 -12.06 -21.54
C ASN A 228 2.54 -11.00 -22.43
N GLU A 229 3.67 -11.37 -23.00
CA GLU A 229 4.61 -10.45 -23.63
C GLU A 229 4.03 -9.74 -24.86
N GLN A 230 3.39 -10.50 -25.76
CA GLN A 230 2.79 -9.94 -26.98
C GLN A 230 1.73 -8.89 -26.67
N LYS A 231 0.85 -9.16 -25.69
CA LYS A 231 -0.17 -8.20 -25.27
C LYS A 231 0.48 -6.97 -24.64
N CYS A 232 1.51 -7.13 -23.82
CA CYS A 232 2.24 -6.00 -23.25
C CYS A 232 2.84 -5.09 -24.34
N ILE A 233 3.47 -5.68 -25.35
CA ILE A 233 4.01 -4.93 -26.49
C ILE A 233 2.91 -4.16 -27.20
N GLN A 234 1.75 -4.78 -27.45
CA GLN A 234 0.62 -4.16 -28.11
C GLN A 234 0.10 -2.95 -27.32
N GLU A 235 -0.16 -3.10 -26.03
CA GLU A 235 -0.71 -2.01 -25.21
C GLU A 235 0.30 -0.87 -24.99
N ILE A 236 1.59 -1.17 -24.81
CA ILE A 236 2.64 -0.16 -24.73
C ILE A 236 2.76 0.60 -26.06
N ASN A 237 2.74 -0.11 -27.19
CA ASN A 237 2.78 0.54 -28.50
C ASN A 237 1.53 1.40 -28.78
N HIS A 238 0.36 0.94 -28.34
CA HIS A 238 -0.86 1.72 -28.42
C HIS A 238 -0.77 3.01 -27.60
N PHE A 239 -0.22 2.93 -26.38
CA PHE A 239 0.04 4.11 -25.56
C PHE A 239 1.04 5.07 -26.23
N ILE A 240 2.17 4.57 -26.75
CA ILE A 240 3.16 5.38 -27.49
C ILE A 240 2.49 6.11 -28.66
N TYR A 241 1.65 5.42 -29.43
CA TYR A 241 0.93 6.02 -30.55
C TYR A 241 0.01 7.15 -30.09
N SER A 242 -0.70 6.94 -28.97
CA SER A 242 -1.59 7.94 -28.40
C SER A 242 -0.85 9.19 -27.96
N ILE A 243 0.33 9.02 -27.35
CA ILE A 243 1.22 10.14 -26.99
C ILE A 243 1.69 10.89 -28.24
N LYS A 244 2.07 10.20 -29.32
CA LYS A 244 2.41 10.88 -30.59
C LYS A 244 1.28 11.76 -31.10
N ASN A 245 0.05 11.28 -31.05
CA ASN A 245 -1.11 12.05 -31.49
C ASN A 245 -1.34 13.28 -30.61
N PHE A 246 -1.24 13.12 -29.29
CA PHE A 246 -1.36 14.22 -28.33
C PHE A 246 -0.31 15.32 -28.60
N ILE A 247 0.94 14.93 -28.80
CA ILE A 247 2.04 15.85 -29.11
C ILE A 247 1.77 16.56 -30.43
N SER A 248 1.42 15.81 -31.48
CA SER A 248 1.17 16.37 -32.80
C SER A 248 0.02 17.40 -32.78
N TYR A 249 -0.97 17.19 -31.91
CA TYR A 249 -2.12 18.07 -31.79
C TYR A 249 -1.82 19.33 -30.97
N PHE A 250 -1.24 19.21 -29.77
CA PHE A 250 -1.04 20.33 -28.85
C PHE A 250 0.33 21.02 -29.00
N PHE A 251 1.32 20.33 -29.55
CA PHE A 251 2.71 20.78 -29.68
C PHE A 251 3.27 20.47 -31.08
N PRO A 252 2.66 20.95 -32.17
CA PRO A 252 3.03 20.58 -33.54
C PRO A 252 4.48 20.92 -33.92
N GLU A 253 5.07 21.93 -33.26
CA GLU A 253 6.47 22.33 -33.45
C GLU A 253 7.48 21.39 -32.76
N HIS A 254 7.02 20.48 -31.89
CA HIS A 254 7.88 19.53 -31.18
C HIS A 254 7.91 18.18 -31.90
N GLN A 255 9.03 17.88 -32.56
CA GLN A 255 9.27 16.56 -33.14
C GLN A 255 9.86 15.61 -32.10
N ILE A 256 9.12 14.55 -31.73
CA ILE A 256 9.68 13.44 -30.95
C ILE A 256 9.79 12.19 -31.81
N ILE A 257 10.98 11.59 -31.77
CA ILE A 257 11.21 10.25 -32.31
C ILE A 257 10.87 9.23 -31.22
N LEU A 258 9.61 8.81 -31.17
CA LEU A 258 9.18 7.67 -30.36
C LEU A 258 9.17 6.41 -31.23
N ASN A 259 10.07 5.48 -30.98
CA ASN A 259 10.08 4.19 -31.67
C ASN A 259 9.11 3.21 -31.00
N THR A 260 8.33 2.49 -31.80
CA THR A 260 7.53 1.37 -31.30
C THR A 260 8.44 0.17 -30.99
N LEU A 261 8.03 -0.62 -30.02
CA LEU A 261 8.68 -1.88 -29.66
C LEU A 261 8.48 -2.90 -30.78
N LYS A 262 9.55 -3.59 -31.16
CA LYS A 262 9.56 -4.49 -32.33
C LYS A 262 9.35 -5.96 -31.95
N ASN A 263 10.20 -6.57 -31.10
CA ASN A 263 10.20 -8.03 -30.83
C ASN A 263 10.55 -8.41 -29.37
N GLU A 264 10.39 -9.71 -29.03
CA GLU A 264 10.59 -10.38 -27.73
C GLU A 264 11.93 -10.07 -27.01
N SER A 265 13.02 -9.78 -27.73
CA SER A 265 14.33 -9.50 -27.12
C SER A 265 14.56 -8.04 -26.73
N THR A 266 13.60 -7.13 -26.99
CA THR A 266 13.79 -5.67 -26.84
C THR A 266 13.18 -5.06 -25.58
N ILE A 267 12.46 -5.82 -24.73
CA ILE A 267 11.74 -5.23 -23.59
C ILE A 267 12.66 -4.77 -22.43
N SER A 268 13.86 -5.34 -22.26
CA SER A 268 14.67 -5.04 -21.07
C SER A 268 15.53 -3.78 -21.17
N SER A 269 16.12 -3.47 -22.34
CA SER A 269 17.04 -2.33 -22.49
C SER A 269 16.47 -1.15 -23.29
N ASP A 270 15.66 -1.41 -24.32
CA ASP A 270 15.09 -0.34 -25.15
C ASP A 270 13.87 0.30 -24.49
N THR A 271 13.21 -0.42 -23.57
CA THR A 271 11.97 0.04 -22.94
C THR A 271 12.22 0.95 -21.74
N ASN A 272 13.33 0.77 -21.02
CA ASN A 272 13.76 1.75 -20.02
C ASN A 272 14.14 3.09 -20.67
N LYS A 273 14.87 3.06 -21.79
CA LYS A 273 15.17 4.27 -22.57
C LYS A 273 13.90 4.94 -23.11
N LEU A 274 12.93 4.15 -23.56
CA LEU A 274 11.62 4.67 -23.98
C LEU A 274 10.91 5.40 -22.83
N LEU A 275 10.87 4.80 -21.63
CA LEU A 275 10.27 5.43 -20.45
C LEU A 275 10.98 6.74 -20.10
N ASP A 276 12.32 6.77 -20.15
CA ASP A 276 13.10 7.98 -19.90
C ASP A 276 12.78 9.10 -20.90
N ILE A 277 12.61 8.76 -22.19
CA ILE A 277 12.22 9.71 -23.23
C ILE A 277 10.81 10.26 -22.97
N LEU A 278 9.85 9.39 -22.65
CA LEU A 278 8.47 9.79 -22.34
C LEU A 278 8.43 10.69 -21.10
N GLN A 279 9.13 10.31 -20.02
CA GLN A 279 9.22 11.10 -18.80
C GLN A 279 9.87 12.46 -19.05
N SER A 280 11.01 12.50 -19.76
CA SER A 280 11.68 13.76 -20.09
C SER A 280 10.79 14.70 -20.88
N PHE A 281 9.92 14.17 -21.76
CA PHE A 281 9.01 15.01 -22.52
C PHE A 281 7.82 15.50 -21.70
N LEU A 282 7.28 14.65 -20.82
CA LEU A 282 6.26 15.06 -19.86
C LEU A 282 6.77 16.21 -18.98
N ASP A 283 8.02 16.12 -18.51
CA ASP A 283 8.65 17.18 -17.71
C ASP A 283 8.78 18.49 -18.50
N GLN A 284 9.12 18.43 -19.79
CA GLN A 284 9.14 19.60 -20.68
C GLN A 284 7.76 20.24 -20.80
N ILE A 285 6.71 19.45 -21.08
CA ILE A 285 5.34 19.95 -21.16
C ILE A 285 4.91 20.64 -19.87
N LEU A 286 5.22 20.04 -18.72
CA LEU A 286 4.89 20.58 -17.41
C LEU A 286 5.63 21.89 -17.13
N SER A 287 6.87 22.03 -17.61
CA SER A 287 7.65 23.27 -17.46
C SER A 287 7.18 24.43 -18.34
N ILE A 288 6.51 24.16 -19.46
CA ILE A 288 5.95 25.19 -20.37
C ILE A 288 4.67 25.83 -19.79
N ASN A 289 3.98 25.12 -18.89
CA ASN A 289 2.68 25.53 -18.33
C ASN A 289 2.75 25.97 -16.84
N CYS A 290 3.95 26.22 -16.32
CA CYS A 290 4.20 26.88 -15.03
C CYS A 290 4.62 28.34 -15.25
#